data_AF-A0A1R1YMF1-F1
#
_entry.id   AF-A0A1R1YMF1-F1
#
_cell.length_a   1.000
_cell.length_b   1.000
_cell.length_c   1.000
_cell.angle_alpha   90.00
_cell.angle_beta   90.00
_cell.angle_gamma   90.00
#
_symmetry.space_group_name_H-M   'P 1'
#
loop_
_entity.id
_entity.type
_entity.pdbx_description
1 polymer ?
#
loop_
_entity_poly.entity_id
_entity_poly.type
_entity_poly.pdbx_seq_one_letter_code
_entity_poly.pdbx_strand_id
1 'polypeptide(L)'
;MSKTFDIKYAKSTNSGPAKSSDSLKAYKPISSQPTNHEIAGYMPGRLEFEIEYENDSEIAIKDLVFGNDADEITPEEIDLKKTVLEIYNNKLIKRDMRKKFIIERNLLEYNKLLNLEKKLNPSIKESLNKIKAFAKVLSDPDYQTFSAGIQNELELKNRIDQLLEWRQNGISTLAEGSVYETEKSIRAQKSKSISTRDCIQNLERLQRLAMKYSQKNSKSDIQNQVSNLSGKNKSSYTNEFKNLDGGQLLSRLEIELISELGIVPKSYLLLKDILLTEYVNNGQISKERALVLLEKISPDIVNAVYDFFTNAGWIS
;
A
#
# COMPACT_ATOMS: atom_id res chain seq x y z
N MET A 1 -7.21 -52.87 21.68
CA MET A 1 -6.64 -52.93 20.32
C MET A 1 -5.34 -52.14 20.31
N SER A 2 -4.21 -52.81 20.53
CA SER A 2 -2.88 -52.18 20.49
C SER A 2 -2.52 -51.87 19.04
N LYS A 3 -2.47 -50.59 18.67
CA LYS A 3 -1.85 -50.17 17.41
C LYS A 3 -0.40 -49.82 17.70
N THR A 4 0.47 -50.80 17.45
CA THR A 4 1.91 -50.66 17.37
C THR A 4 2.24 -49.63 16.29
N PHE A 5 2.95 -48.57 16.66
CA PHE A 5 3.43 -47.56 15.71
C PHE A 5 4.74 -48.06 15.08
N ASP A 6 4.67 -48.51 13.83
CA ASP A 6 5.86 -48.76 13.02
C ASP A 6 6.43 -47.41 12.54
N ILE A 7 7.47 -46.93 13.22
CA ILE A 7 8.32 -45.85 12.72
C ILE A 7 9.14 -46.43 11.56
N LYS A 8 8.63 -46.28 10.33
CA LYS A 8 9.38 -46.57 9.12
C LYS A 8 10.49 -45.53 8.96
N TYR A 9 11.67 -45.84 9.51
CA TYR A 9 12.90 -45.21 9.06
C TYR A 9 13.04 -45.41 7.55
N ALA A 10 13.41 -44.35 6.84
CA ALA A 10 13.87 -44.40 5.47
C ALA A 10 15.13 -45.30 5.39
N LYS A 11 14.94 -46.60 5.18
CA LYS A 11 15.98 -47.47 4.63
C LYS A 11 16.00 -47.28 3.12
N SER A 12 16.95 -46.48 2.65
CA SER A 12 17.41 -46.54 1.27
C SER A 12 17.84 -47.98 0.97
N THR A 13 17.07 -48.68 0.15
CA THR A 13 17.52 -49.88 -0.54
C THR A 13 17.63 -49.52 -2.00
N ASN A 14 18.82 -49.07 -2.41
CA ASN A 14 19.17 -49.03 -3.82
C ASN A 14 20.55 -49.66 -3.97
N SER A 15 20.54 -50.95 -4.32
CA SER A 15 21.72 -51.69 -4.77
C SER A 15 21.84 -51.52 -6.29
N GLY A 16 22.77 -50.66 -6.73
CA GLY A 16 23.15 -50.46 -8.13
C GLY A 16 24.31 -49.45 -8.23
N PRO A 17 25.30 -49.63 -9.13
CA PRO A 17 26.65 -49.11 -8.93
C PRO A 17 26.79 -47.62 -9.24
N ALA A 18 27.74 -47.01 -8.52
CA ALA A 18 28.07 -45.59 -8.47
C ALA A 18 28.51 -44.99 -9.81
N LYS A 19 28.10 -43.74 -10.07
CA LYS A 19 28.89 -42.74 -10.83
C LYS A 19 28.72 -41.32 -10.25
N SER A 20 29.82 -40.89 -9.61
CA SER A 20 30.46 -39.56 -9.58
C SER A 20 29.65 -38.25 -9.50
N SER A 21 30.01 -37.51 -8.45
CA SER A 21 30.14 -36.05 -8.32
C SER A 21 28.89 -35.18 -8.36
N ASP A 22 28.20 -35.13 -7.22
CA ASP A 22 27.67 -33.88 -6.69
C ASP A 22 28.00 -33.82 -5.20
N SER A 23 28.68 -32.76 -4.78
CA SER A 23 29.07 -32.53 -3.40
C SER A 23 27.81 -32.33 -2.54
N LEU A 24 27.30 -33.43 -1.98
CA LEU A 24 26.28 -33.40 -0.93
C LEU A 24 26.83 -32.59 0.24
N LYS A 25 26.32 -31.36 0.42
CA LYS A 25 26.60 -30.56 1.61
C LYS A 25 26.32 -31.43 2.83
N ALA A 26 27.33 -31.61 3.68
CA ALA A 26 27.21 -32.38 4.91
C ALA A 26 25.99 -31.88 5.70
N TYR A 27 25.03 -32.77 5.95
CA TYR A 27 23.88 -32.49 6.80
C TYR A 27 24.42 -32.17 8.20
N LYS A 28 24.47 -30.89 8.55
CA LYS A 28 24.85 -30.49 9.90
C LYS A 28 23.75 -30.99 10.84
N PRO A 29 24.06 -31.84 11.82
CA PRO A 29 23.07 -32.26 12.79
C PRO A 29 22.51 -31.02 13.48
N ILE A 30 21.19 -30.96 13.58
CA ILE A 30 20.47 -29.90 14.28
C ILE A 30 20.79 -30.06 15.77
N SER A 31 21.84 -29.38 16.23
CA SER A 31 22.30 -29.43 17.62
C SER A 31 21.39 -28.55 18.48
N SER A 32 20.74 -29.14 19.48
CA SER A 32 19.98 -28.42 20.51
C SER A 32 20.93 -27.74 21.50
N GLN A 33 21.45 -26.57 21.12
CA GLN A 33 21.90 -25.62 22.14
C GLN A 33 20.68 -24.79 22.58
N PRO A 34 20.54 -24.46 23.87
CA PRO A 34 19.51 -23.53 24.33
C PRO A 34 19.56 -22.27 23.47
N THR A 35 18.40 -21.76 23.06
CA THR A 35 18.27 -20.49 22.29
C THR A 35 18.90 -20.42 20.89
N ASN A 36 19.39 -21.51 20.29
CA ASN A 36 19.91 -21.47 18.91
C ASN A 36 18.84 -21.75 17.85
N HIS A 37 17.74 -20.99 17.90
CA HIS A 37 16.72 -21.01 16.85
C HIS A 37 16.11 -19.61 16.66
N GLU A 38 15.54 -19.35 15.48
CA GLU A 38 14.91 -18.05 15.16
C GLU A 38 13.74 -17.73 16.10
N ILE A 39 13.08 -18.76 16.62
CA ILE A 39 12.00 -18.65 17.59
C ILE A 39 12.56 -18.88 18.98
N ALA A 40 12.42 -17.86 19.83
CA ALA A 40 12.80 -17.89 21.23
C ALA A 40 12.16 -19.09 21.94
N GLY A 41 12.97 -19.85 22.66
CA GLY A 41 12.54 -21.01 23.45
C GLY A 41 12.14 -22.24 22.64
N TYR A 42 12.21 -22.24 21.30
CA TYR A 42 12.00 -23.48 20.54
C TYR A 42 13.29 -24.30 20.48
N MET A 43 13.18 -25.60 20.73
CA MET A 43 14.28 -26.56 20.68
C MET A 43 14.15 -27.50 19.47
N PRO A 44 14.84 -27.23 18.34
CA PRO A 44 14.65 -27.96 17.09
C PRO A 44 14.95 -29.46 17.15
N GLY A 45 15.94 -29.87 17.94
CA GLY A 45 16.30 -31.30 18.09
C GLY A 45 15.29 -32.13 18.89
N ARG A 46 14.44 -31.46 19.67
CA ARG A 46 13.41 -32.08 20.53
C ARG A 46 11.98 -31.84 20.03
N LEU A 47 11.80 -30.95 19.05
CA LEU A 47 10.50 -30.52 18.53
C LEU A 47 9.56 -30.00 19.63
N GLU A 48 10.09 -29.26 20.59
CA GLU A 48 9.34 -28.74 21.74
C GLU A 48 9.73 -27.29 22.05
N PHE A 49 8.94 -26.67 22.92
CA PHE A 49 9.23 -25.36 23.47
C PHE A 49 9.71 -25.49 24.90
N GLU A 50 10.64 -24.63 25.32
CA GLU A 50 11.11 -24.50 26.70
C GLU A 50 9.97 -24.16 27.65
N ILE A 51 9.01 -23.35 27.18
CA ILE A 51 7.77 -23.05 27.90
C ILE A 51 6.60 -23.44 26.98
N GLU A 52 5.86 -24.46 27.40
CA GLU A 52 4.75 -25.00 26.63
C GLU A 52 3.48 -24.16 26.75
N TYR A 53 2.55 -24.38 25.82
CA TYR A 53 1.24 -23.72 25.86
C TYR A 53 0.47 -24.11 27.14
N GLU A 54 -0.04 -23.08 27.84
CA GLU A 54 -0.76 -23.20 29.12
C GLU A 54 0.06 -23.90 30.22
N ASN A 55 1.34 -23.51 30.35
CA ASN A 55 2.28 -24.05 31.34
C ASN A 55 1.79 -23.94 32.80
N ASP A 56 0.95 -22.97 33.14
CA ASP A 56 0.36 -22.82 34.49
C ASP A 56 -0.39 -24.09 34.94
N SER A 57 -0.89 -24.88 33.99
CA SER A 57 -1.54 -26.16 34.27
C SER A 57 -0.56 -27.17 34.90
N GLU A 58 0.73 -27.09 34.59
CA GLU A 58 1.76 -27.97 35.17
C GLU A 58 2.00 -27.64 36.64
N ILE A 59 1.91 -26.35 36.99
CA ILE A 59 2.02 -25.90 38.39
C ILE A 59 0.87 -26.48 39.21
N ALA A 60 -0.35 -26.48 38.67
CA ALA A 60 -1.52 -27.03 39.35
C ALA A 60 -1.44 -28.55 39.58
N ILE A 61 -0.75 -29.28 38.70
CA ILE A 61 -0.56 -30.74 38.82
C ILE A 61 0.68 -31.10 39.64
N LYS A 62 1.70 -30.23 39.69
CA LYS A 62 2.99 -30.49 40.35
C LYS A 62 2.84 -30.98 41.79
N ASP A 63 1.95 -30.36 42.55
CA ASP A 63 1.77 -30.63 43.98
C ASP A 63 0.61 -31.60 44.25
N LEU A 64 0.05 -32.22 43.20
CA LEU A 64 -1.05 -33.19 43.33
C LEU A 64 -0.51 -34.54 43.80
N VAL A 65 -0.85 -34.91 45.04
CA VAL A 65 -0.43 -36.15 45.68
C VAL A 65 -1.66 -37.01 45.98
N PHE A 66 -1.61 -38.29 45.63
CA PHE A 66 -2.56 -39.28 46.16
C PHE A 66 -2.01 -39.81 47.48
N GLY A 67 -2.80 -39.73 48.55
CA GLY A 67 -2.44 -40.33 49.83
C GLY A 67 -2.22 -41.84 49.69
N ASN A 68 -1.38 -42.41 50.55
CA ASN A 68 -1.10 -43.86 50.55
C ASN A 68 -1.99 -44.62 51.54
N ASP A 69 -2.59 -43.92 52.51
CA ASP A 69 -3.37 -44.52 53.59
C ASP A 69 -4.86 -44.46 53.26
N ALA A 70 -5.50 -45.64 53.19
CA ALA A 70 -6.90 -45.79 52.78
C ALA A 70 -7.90 -45.10 53.73
N ASP A 71 -7.49 -44.80 54.96
CA ASP A 71 -8.35 -44.25 56.00
C ASP A 71 -8.45 -42.70 55.97
N GLU A 72 -7.55 -42.02 55.25
CA GLU A 72 -7.56 -40.55 55.09
C GLU A 72 -8.14 -40.09 53.75
N ILE A 73 -8.38 -41.00 52.81
CA ILE A 73 -8.77 -40.66 51.45
C ILE A 73 -10.29 -40.69 51.30
N THR A 74 -10.90 -39.51 51.25
CA THR A 74 -12.34 -39.42 50.96
C THR A 74 -12.60 -39.74 49.47
N PRO A 75 -13.69 -40.46 49.14
CA PRO A 75 -14.06 -40.72 47.74
C PRO A 75 -14.23 -39.45 46.91
N GLU A 76 -14.70 -38.37 47.55
CA GLU A 76 -14.86 -37.04 46.94
C GLU A 76 -13.51 -36.40 46.56
N GLU A 77 -12.48 -36.56 47.39
CA GLU A 77 -11.13 -36.07 47.10
C GLU A 77 -10.48 -36.85 45.94
N ILE A 78 -10.69 -38.16 45.86
CA ILE A 78 -10.26 -38.96 44.70
C ILE A 78 -10.92 -38.45 43.43
N ASP A 79 -12.24 -38.23 43.47
CA ASP A 79 -13.00 -37.77 42.31
C ASP A 79 -12.53 -36.38 41.86
N LEU A 80 -12.34 -35.46 42.81
CA LEU A 80 -11.76 -34.15 42.52
C LEU A 80 -10.38 -34.28 41.87
N LYS A 81 -9.47 -35.08 42.43
CA LYS A 81 -8.13 -35.29 41.84
C LYS A 81 -8.20 -35.92 40.44
N LYS A 82 -9.14 -36.84 40.20
CA LYS A 82 -9.40 -37.40 38.86
C LYS A 82 -9.88 -36.34 37.88
N THR A 83 -10.84 -35.49 38.25
CA THR A 83 -11.30 -34.40 37.37
C THR A 83 -10.18 -33.42 37.05
N VAL A 84 -9.32 -33.10 38.03
CA VAL A 84 -8.11 -32.27 37.83
C VAL A 84 -7.16 -32.92 36.81
N LEU A 85 -6.91 -34.23 36.91
CA LEU A 85 -6.11 -34.96 35.92
C LEU A 85 -6.77 -35.00 34.53
N GLU A 86 -8.09 -35.15 34.45
CA GLU A 86 -8.82 -35.10 33.18
C GLU A 86 -8.71 -33.73 32.51
N ILE A 87 -8.83 -32.65 33.28
CA ILE A 87 -8.61 -31.29 32.80
C ILE A 87 -7.18 -31.16 32.26
N TYR A 88 -6.18 -31.65 32.98
CA TYR A 88 -4.79 -31.63 32.53
C TYR A 88 -4.57 -32.44 31.25
N ASN A 89 -5.14 -33.64 31.13
CA ASN A 89 -5.08 -34.43 29.90
C ASN A 89 -5.70 -33.70 28.70
N ASN A 90 -6.82 -33.00 28.90
CA ASN A 90 -7.40 -32.15 27.87
C ASN A 90 -6.47 -30.99 27.46
N LYS A 91 -5.71 -30.44 28.41
CA LYS A 91 -4.68 -29.42 28.14
C LYS A 91 -3.52 -30.00 27.34
N LEU A 92 -3.05 -31.20 27.68
CA LEU A 92 -2.01 -31.92 26.92
C LEU A 92 -2.44 -32.17 25.47
N ILE A 93 -3.69 -32.60 25.24
CA ILE A 93 -4.23 -32.79 23.89
C ILE A 93 -4.21 -31.48 23.10
N LYS A 94 -4.67 -30.38 23.70
CA LYS A 94 -4.67 -29.05 23.05
C LYS A 94 -3.26 -28.57 22.72
N ARG A 95 -2.31 -28.81 23.64
CA ARG A 95 -0.89 -28.49 23.45
C ARG A 95 -0.31 -29.27 22.27
N ASP A 96 -0.57 -30.56 22.21
CA ASP A 96 -0.12 -31.42 21.11
C ASP A 96 -0.72 -30.97 19.77
N MET A 97 -2.03 -30.72 19.74
CA MET A 97 -2.73 -30.20 18.54
C MET A 97 -2.13 -28.87 18.07
N ARG A 98 -1.80 -27.96 18.99
CA ARG A 98 -1.17 -26.67 18.67
C ARG A 98 0.26 -26.85 18.16
N LYS A 99 1.05 -27.70 18.81
CA LYS A 99 2.43 -27.99 18.41
C LYS A 99 2.46 -28.61 17.01
N LYS A 100 1.61 -29.62 16.78
CA LYS A 100 1.41 -30.26 15.48
C LYS A 100 1.03 -29.23 14.41
N PHE A 101 0.08 -28.35 14.70
CA PHE A 101 -0.32 -27.27 13.80
C PHE A 101 0.84 -26.34 13.41
N ILE A 102 1.70 -25.96 14.37
CA ILE A 102 2.86 -25.08 14.12
C ILE A 102 3.90 -25.77 13.24
N ILE A 103 4.22 -27.03 13.54
CA ILE A 103 5.25 -27.81 12.85
C ILE A 103 4.81 -28.17 11.42
N GLU A 104 3.60 -28.75 11.26
CA GLU A 104 3.10 -29.21 9.96
C GLU A 104 3.03 -28.09 8.92
N ARG A 105 2.71 -26.87 9.37
CA ARG A 105 2.56 -25.69 8.51
C ARG A 105 3.86 -24.90 8.34
N ASN A 106 4.99 -25.44 8.80
CA ASN A 106 6.31 -24.80 8.77
C ASN A 106 6.31 -23.37 9.37
N LEU A 107 5.47 -23.12 10.38
CA LEU A 107 5.38 -21.82 11.06
C LEU A 107 6.61 -21.52 11.92
N LEU A 108 7.55 -22.45 11.98
CA LEU A 108 8.84 -22.31 12.65
C LEU A 108 9.84 -21.46 11.85
N GLU A 109 9.72 -21.41 10.51
CA GLU A 109 10.59 -20.60 9.65
C GLU A 109 10.14 -19.12 9.59
N TYR A 110 10.13 -18.47 10.77
CA TYR A 110 9.53 -17.14 10.94
C TYR A 110 10.13 -16.08 10.01
N ASN A 111 11.46 -15.99 9.91
CA ASN A 111 12.10 -14.97 9.06
C ASN A 111 11.79 -15.18 7.58
N LYS A 112 11.74 -16.42 7.13
CA LYS A 112 11.39 -16.77 5.74
C LYS A 112 9.95 -16.39 5.43
N LEU A 113 9.02 -16.72 6.32
CA LEU A 113 7.60 -16.38 6.18
C LEU A 113 7.38 -14.86 6.16
N LEU A 114 8.05 -14.11 7.05
CA LEU A 114 8.03 -12.65 7.07
C LEU A 114 8.51 -12.04 5.75
N ASN A 115 9.59 -12.58 5.19
CA ASN A 115 10.15 -12.09 3.93
C ASN A 115 9.23 -12.40 2.74
N LEU A 116 8.53 -13.54 2.75
CA LEU A 116 7.50 -13.84 1.75
C LEU A 116 6.32 -12.87 1.89
N GLU A 117 5.86 -12.61 3.11
CA GLU A 117 4.74 -11.69 3.37
C GLU A 117 5.05 -10.24 2.97
N LYS A 118 6.31 -9.80 3.12
CA LYS A 118 6.76 -8.47 2.66
C LYS A 118 6.80 -8.32 1.14
N LYS A 119 6.96 -9.40 0.39
CA LYS A 119 6.98 -9.39 -1.08
C LYS A 119 5.59 -9.35 -1.69
N LEU A 120 4.55 -9.64 -0.91
CA LEU A 120 3.17 -9.66 -1.40
C LEU A 120 2.61 -8.25 -1.57
N ASN A 121 1.77 -8.09 -2.59
CA ASN A 121 1.01 -6.87 -2.80
C ASN A 121 0.08 -6.60 -1.61
N PRO A 122 -0.16 -5.32 -1.24
CA PRO A 122 -0.96 -4.98 -0.07
C PRO A 122 -2.40 -5.51 -0.15
N SER A 123 -3.02 -5.47 -1.34
CA SER A 123 -4.37 -6.01 -1.56
C SER A 123 -4.42 -7.54 -1.39
N ILE A 124 -3.42 -8.26 -1.92
CA ILE A 124 -3.29 -9.72 -1.72
C ILE A 124 -3.12 -10.02 -0.22
N LYS A 125 -2.26 -9.26 0.47
CA LYS A 125 -1.99 -9.42 1.89
C LYS A 125 -3.25 -9.26 2.74
N GLU A 126 -4.09 -8.26 2.43
CA GLU A 126 -5.36 -8.06 3.13
C GLU A 126 -6.31 -9.25 2.94
N SER A 127 -6.45 -9.75 1.70
CA SER A 127 -7.26 -10.94 1.40
C SER A 127 -6.76 -12.19 2.13
N LEU A 128 -5.44 -12.42 2.14
CA LEU A 128 -4.83 -13.53 2.88
C LEU A 128 -5.06 -13.44 4.40
N ASN A 129 -5.00 -12.22 4.95
CA ASN A 129 -5.27 -12.01 6.38
C ASN A 129 -6.73 -12.36 6.75
N LYS A 130 -7.70 -12.05 5.89
CA LYS A 130 -9.11 -12.42 6.10
C LYS A 130 -9.31 -13.93 6.14
N ILE A 131 -8.60 -14.68 5.29
CA ILE A 131 -8.76 -16.15 5.22
C ILE A 131 -7.90 -16.91 6.25
N LYS A 132 -7.02 -16.26 6.99
CA LYS A 132 -6.09 -16.91 7.95
C LYS A 132 -6.81 -17.73 9.03
N ALA A 133 -8.04 -17.36 9.38
CA ALA A 133 -8.87 -18.12 10.32
C ALA A 133 -9.15 -19.56 9.83
N PHE A 134 -9.31 -19.75 8.51
CA PHE A 134 -9.58 -21.06 7.93
C PHE A 134 -8.39 -22.02 8.02
N ALA A 135 -7.17 -21.52 8.22
CA ALA A 135 -6.00 -22.37 8.43
C ALA A 135 -6.19 -23.34 9.60
N LYS A 136 -6.94 -22.96 10.63
CA LYS A 136 -7.22 -23.81 11.81
C LYS A 136 -8.13 -25.00 11.51
N VAL A 137 -8.94 -24.92 10.46
CA VAL A 137 -9.98 -25.92 10.14
C VAL A 137 -9.57 -26.76 8.94
N LEU A 138 -8.93 -26.15 7.94
CA LEU A 138 -8.46 -26.84 6.75
C LEU A 138 -7.15 -27.59 7.02
N SER A 139 -6.89 -28.61 6.23
CA SER A 139 -5.56 -29.23 6.17
C SER A 139 -4.53 -28.25 5.59
N ASP A 140 -3.25 -28.55 5.71
CA ASP A 140 -2.21 -27.71 5.10
C ASP A 140 -2.31 -27.61 3.57
N PRO A 141 -2.36 -28.71 2.80
CA PRO A 141 -2.45 -28.63 1.34
C PRO A 141 -3.74 -27.97 0.85
N ASP A 142 -4.87 -28.19 1.54
CA ASP A 142 -6.14 -27.57 1.17
C ASP A 142 -6.10 -26.06 1.40
N TYR A 143 -5.51 -25.62 2.52
CA TYR A 143 -5.34 -24.19 2.80
C TYR A 143 -4.42 -23.50 1.78
N GLN A 144 -3.34 -24.17 1.36
CA GLN A 144 -2.47 -23.65 0.31
C GLN A 144 -3.22 -23.51 -1.03
N THR A 145 -3.97 -24.53 -1.42
CA THR A 145 -4.80 -24.50 -2.65
C THR A 145 -5.86 -23.40 -2.58
N PHE A 146 -6.54 -23.28 -1.44
CA PHE A 146 -7.54 -22.25 -1.20
C PHE A 146 -6.94 -20.83 -1.27
N SER A 147 -5.81 -20.61 -0.59
CA SER A 147 -5.14 -19.31 -0.60
C SER A 147 -4.60 -18.93 -1.98
N ALA A 148 -4.03 -19.89 -2.73
CA ALA A 148 -3.64 -19.68 -4.13
C ALA A 148 -4.86 -19.36 -5.03
N GLY A 149 -6.00 -20.02 -4.81
CA GLY A 149 -7.25 -19.73 -5.51
C GLY A 149 -7.73 -18.29 -5.29
N ILE A 150 -7.70 -17.82 -4.04
CA ILE A 150 -8.07 -16.44 -3.68
C ILE A 150 -7.11 -15.41 -4.31
N GLN A 151 -5.81 -15.72 -4.34
CA GLN A 151 -4.81 -14.87 -5.02
C GLN A 151 -5.10 -14.77 -6.53
N ASN A 152 -5.30 -15.91 -7.19
CA ASN A 152 -5.61 -15.97 -8.61
C ASN A 152 -6.90 -15.22 -8.95
N GLU A 153 -7.94 -15.36 -8.13
CA GLU A 153 -9.20 -14.63 -8.33
C GLU A 153 -8.98 -13.11 -8.28
N LEU A 154 -8.22 -12.63 -7.29
CA LEU A 154 -7.92 -11.21 -7.15
C LEU A 154 -7.07 -10.68 -8.32
N GLU A 155 -6.06 -11.44 -8.75
CA GLU A 155 -5.23 -11.10 -9.91
C GLU A 155 -6.06 -11.04 -11.20
N LEU A 156 -6.98 -11.99 -11.40
CA LEU A 156 -7.88 -12.01 -12.55
C LEU A 156 -8.85 -10.82 -12.52
N LYS A 157 -9.43 -10.49 -11.36
CA LYS A 157 -10.29 -9.31 -11.21
C LYS A 157 -9.56 -8.02 -11.57
N ASN A 158 -8.37 -7.82 -10.99
CA ASN A 158 -7.52 -6.67 -11.29
C ASN A 158 -7.16 -6.60 -12.78
N ARG A 159 -6.86 -7.77 -13.40
CA ARG A 159 -6.54 -7.84 -14.83
C ARG A 159 -7.74 -7.51 -15.70
N ILE A 160 -8.94 -7.98 -15.35
CA ILE A 160 -10.17 -7.67 -16.05
C ILE A 160 -10.45 -6.16 -15.98
N ASP A 161 -10.37 -5.58 -14.77
CA ASP A 161 -10.58 -4.13 -14.58
C ASP A 161 -9.59 -3.30 -15.39
N GLN A 162 -8.32 -3.69 -15.41
CA GLN A 162 -7.29 -3.06 -16.24
C GLN A 162 -7.64 -3.13 -17.74
N LEU A 163 -8.07 -4.29 -18.23
CA LEU A 163 -8.43 -4.46 -19.64
C LEU A 163 -9.69 -3.68 -20.03
N LEU A 164 -10.66 -3.56 -19.12
CA LEU A 164 -11.85 -2.74 -19.32
C LEU A 164 -11.49 -1.25 -19.38
N GLU A 165 -10.61 -0.78 -18.49
CA GLU A 165 -10.09 0.59 -18.52
C GLU A 165 -9.36 0.89 -19.84
N TRP A 166 -8.51 -0.03 -20.31
CA TRP A 166 -7.82 0.10 -21.59
C TRP A 166 -8.82 0.25 -22.74
N ARG A 167 -9.86 -0.60 -22.77
CA ARG A 167 -10.91 -0.53 -23.80
C ARG A 167 -11.70 0.78 -23.73
N GLN A 168 -12.01 1.27 -22.54
CA GLN A 168 -12.71 2.55 -22.35
C GLN A 168 -11.88 3.74 -22.87
N ASN A 169 -10.55 3.66 -22.73
CA ASN A 169 -9.61 4.66 -23.24
C ASN A 169 -9.25 4.46 -24.73
N GLY A 170 -9.92 3.54 -25.44
CA GLY A 170 -9.70 3.29 -26.86
C GLY A 170 -8.47 2.43 -27.18
N ILE A 171 -7.82 1.84 -26.17
CA ILE A 171 -6.66 0.96 -26.34
C ILE A 171 -7.17 -0.45 -26.64
N SER A 172 -6.88 -0.94 -27.84
CA SER A 172 -7.39 -2.24 -28.31
C SER A 172 -6.32 -3.33 -28.40
N THR A 173 -5.03 -2.96 -28.36
CA THR A 173 -3.92 -3.91 -28.45
C THR A 173 -3.16 -4.05 -27.13
N LEU A 174 -2.62 -5.24 -26.88
CA LEU A 174 -1.83 -5.51 -25.68
C LEU A 174 -0.52 -4.71 -25.63
N ALA A 175 0.07 -4.45 -26.81
CA ALA A 175 1.30 -3.67 -26.94
C ALA A 175 1.09 -2.21 -26.53
N GLU A 176 0.03 -1.57 -27.03
CA GLU A 176 -0.35 -0.21 -26.63
C GLU A 176 -0.71 -0.13 -25.15
N GLY A 177 -1.38 -1.15 -24.61
CA GLY A 177 -1.71 -1.22 -23.18
C GLY A 177 -0.47 -1.24 -22.28
N SER A 178 0.59 -1.94 -22.68
CA SER A 178 1.86 -1.92 -21.96
C SER A 178 2.48 -0.52 -21.94
N VAL A 179 2.44 0.21 -23.06
CA VAL A 179 2.94 1.59 -23.13
C VAL A 179 2.09 2.50 -22.24
N TYR A 180 0.77 2.40 -22.34
CA TYR A 180 -0.17 3.17 -21.51
C TYR A 180 0.08 2.97 -20.02
N GLU A 181 0.28 1.73 -19.54
CA GLU A 181 0.52 1.46 -18.13
C GLU A 181 1.85 2.06 -17.65
N THR A 182 2.91 1.98 -18.48
CA THR A 182 4.20 2.59 -18.15
C THR A 182 4.08 4.12 -18.06
N GLU A 183 3.40 4.77 -19.01
CA GLU A 183 3.19 6.22 -18.98
C GLU A 183 2.27 6.65 -17.83
N LYS A 184 1.20 5.90 -17.55
CA LYS A 184 0.28 6.12 -16.43
C LYS A 184 1.03 6.04 -15.10
N SER A 185 1.88 5.04 -14.92
CA SER A 185 2.74 4.89 -13.74
C SER A 185 3.73 6.05 -13.60
N ILE A 186 4.41 6.44 -14.70
CA ILE A 186 5.30 7.61 -14.71
C ILE A 186 4.55 8.90 -14.34
N ARG A 187 3.35 9.11 -14.87
CA ARG A 187 2.51 10.29 -14.54
C ARG A 187 2.12 10.29 -13.07
N ALA A 188 1.73 9.14 -12.52
CA ALA A 188 1.40 8.99 -11.11
C ALA A 188 2.61 9.18 -10.16
N GLN A 189 3.82 8.87 -10.62
CA GLN A 189 5.05 9.15 -9.86
C GLN A 189 5.42 10.65 -9.93
N LYS A 190 5.31 11.27 -11.11
CA LYS A 190 5.57 12.71 -11.30
C LYS A 190 4.60 13.58 -10.50
N SER A 191 3.32 13.20 -10.40
CA SER A 191 2.34 13.92 -9.58
C SER A 191 2.62 13.82 -8.08
N LYS A 192 3.26 12.74 -7.61
CA LYS A 192 3.70 12.60 -6.21
C LYS A 192 4.97 13.40 -5.89
N SER A 193 5.84 13.65 -6.87
CA SER A 193 7.07 14.42 -6.66
C SER A 193 6.89 15.94 -6.75
N ILE A 194 5.78 16.42 -7.32
CA ILE A 194 5.49 17.86 -7.35
C ILE A 194 4.73 18.18 -6.06
N SER A 195 5.49 18.52 -5.01
CA SER A 195 4.90 19.14 -3.83
C SER A 195 4.24 20.46 -4.28
N THR A 196 3.09 20.80 -3.71
CA THR A 196 2.48 22.13 -3.86
C THR A 196 3.50 23.25 -3.63
N ARG A 197 4.47 23.01 -2.74
CA ARG A 197 5.60 23.90 -2.46
C ARG A 197 6.58 24.05 -3.63
N ASP A 198 6.84 22.99 -4.40
CA ASP A 198 7.70 23.03 -5.60
C ASP A 198 6.99 23.71 -6.77
N CYS A 199 5.65 23.58 -6.85
CA CYS A 199 4.84 24.32 -7.81
C CYS A 199 4.91 25.84 -7.53
N ILE A 200 4.78 26.24 -6.25
CA ILE A 200 4.91 27.64 -5.81
C ILE A 200 6.33 28.18 -6.04
N GLN A 201 7.38 27.39 -5.77
CA GLN A 201 8.77 27.82 -6.00
C GLN A 201 9.13 27.94 -7.48
N ASN A 202 8.63 27.03 -8.32
CA ASN A 202 8.78 27.13 -9.77
C ASN A 202 8.02 28.34 -10.32
N LEU A 203 6.86 28.69 -9.74
CA LEU A 203 6.13 29.91 -10.06
C LEU A 203 6.92 31.18 -9.70
N GLU A 204 7.51 31.25 -8.50
CA GLU A 204 8.35 32.39 -8.11
C GLU A 204 9.60 32.52 -8.99
N ARG A 205 10.19 31.40 -9.41
CA ARG A 205 11.36 31.38 -10.30
C ARG A 205 11.01 31.86 -11.70
N LEU A 206 9.87 31.43 -12.25
CA LEU A 206 9.35 31.87 -13.55
C LEU A 206 8.97 33.36 -13.54
N GLN A 207 8.33 33.84 -12.47
CA GLN A 207 7.98 35.26 -12.32
C GLN A 207 9.23 36.15 -12.20
N ARG A 208 10.27 35.71 -11.47
CA ARG A 208 11.55 36.44 -11.39
C ARG A 208 12.30 36.48 -12.72
N LEU A 209 12.24 35.39 -13.50
CA LEU A 209 12.82 35.33 -14.86
C LEU A 209 12.07 36.25 -15.82
N ALA A 210 10.73 36.27 -15.75
CA ALA A 210 9.89 37.18 -16.53
C ALA A 210 10.14 38.65 -16.17
N MET A 211 10.27 38.99 -14.87
CA MET A 211 10.64 40.33 -14.42
C MET A 211 12.05 40.74 -14.85
N LYS A 212 13.03 39.82 -14.83
CA LYS A 212 14.39 40.08 -15.33
C LYS A 212 14.42 40.31 -16.85
N TYR A 213 13.62 39.58 -17.61
CA TYR A 213 13.45 39.81 -19.05
C TYR A 213 12.79 41.16 -19.34
N SER A 214 11.78 41.54 -18.54
CA SER A 214 11.13 42.86 -18.62
C SER A 214 12.09 44.00 -18.30
N GLN A 215 12.88 43.88 -17.23
CA GLN A 215 13.86 44.91 -16.83
C GLN A 215 15.06 45.04 -17.78
N LYS A 216 15.49 43.95 -18.45
CA LYS A 216 16.58 44.01 -19.44
C LYS A 216 16.17 44.71 -20.74
N ASN A 217 14.87 44.76 -21.06
CA ASN A 217 14.34 45.44 -22.25
C ASN A 217 13.86 46.88 -21.97
N SER A 218 13.97 47.40 -20.74
CA SER A 218 13.47 48.74 -20.37
C SER A 218 14.44 49.91 -20.57
N LYS A 219 15.55 49.78 -21.31
CA LYS A 219 16.47 50.92 -21.54
C LYS A 219 16.80 51.31 -22.98
N SER A 220 16.16 50.75 -24.01
CA SER A 220 16.37 51.28 -25.38
C SER A 220 15.16 51.38 -26.31
N ASP A 221 14.00 50.74 -26.08
CA ASP A 221 13.02 50.66 -27.18
C ASP A 221 11.55 51.01 -26.84
N ILE A 222 11.25 51.54 -25.65
CA ILE A 222 9.86 51.86 -25.28
C ILE A 222 9.45 53.31 -25.64
N GLN A 223 10.39 54.23 -25.86
CA GLN A 223 10.03 55.62 -26.18
C GLN A 223 9.59 55.86 -27.64
N ASN A 224 9.80 54.90 -28.55
CA ASN A 224 9.42 55.06 -29.96
C ASN A 224 8.16 54.29 -30.41
N GLN A 225 7.47 53.57 -29.51
CA GLN A 225 6.22 52.88 -29.86
C GLN A 225 4.97 53.42 -29.16
N VAL A 226 5.11 54.09 -28.01
CA VAL A 226 3.94 54.57 -27.23
C VAL A 226 3.29 55.83 -27.84
N SER A 227 3.97 56.56 -28.72
CA SER A 227 3.38 57.69 -29.46
C SER A 227 2.43 57.29 -30.59
N ASN A 228 2.32 55.99 -30.92
CA ASN A 228 1.51 55.50 -32.06
C ASN A 228 0.36 54.52 -31.69
N LEU A 229 -0.07 54.46 -30.43
CA LEU A 229 -1.08 53.48 -29.99
C LEU A 229 -2.39 54.08 -29.44
N SER A 230 -2.64 55.36 -29.71
CA SER A 230 -3.93 56.01 -29.42
C SER A 230 -5.01 55.74 -30.48
N GLY A 231 -5.25 54.48 -30.85
CA GLY A 231 -6.39 54.16 -31.73
C GLY A 231 -6.36 52.84 -32.50
N LYS A 232 -6.30 51.68 -31.83
CA LYS A 232 -6.56 50.39 -32.51
C LYS A 232 -7.53 49.48 -31.75
N ASN A 233 -8.39 48.85 -32.54
CA ASN A 233 -9.59 48.08 -32.19
C ASN A 233 -9.36 46.90 -31.23
N LYS A 234 -10.37 46.62 -30.38
CA LYS A 234 -10.50 45.48 -29.43
C LYS A 234 -10.16 44.08 -30.03
N SER A 235 -10.27 43.92 -31.35
CA SER A 235 -10.00 42.66 -32.07
C SER A 235 -8.52 42.21 -32.00
N SER A 236 -7.56 43.15 -31.92
CA SER A 236 -6.12 42.82 -32.00
C SER A 236 -5.59 42.10 -30.76
N TYR A 237 -6.08 42.46 -29.56
CA TYR A 237 -5.63 41.89 -28.29
C TYR A 237 -5.97 40.40 -28.16
N THR A 238 -7.13 39.97 -28.66
CA THR A 238 -7.58 38.57 -28.58
C THR A 238 -6.70 37.61 -29.37
N ASN A 239 -6.04 38.08 -30.44
CA ASN A 239 -5.16 37.27 -31.26
C ASN A 239 -3.74 37.17 -30.67
N GLU A 240 -3.27 38.21 -29.98
CA GLU A 240 -1.97 38.18 -29.29
C GLU A 240 -1.99 37.21 -28.09
N PHE A 241 -3.09 37.17 -27.31
CA PHE A 241 -3.24 36.22 -26.20
C PHE A 241 -3.40 34.77 -26.63
N LYS A 242 -3.96 34.49 -27.81
CA LYS A 242 -4.02 33.12 -28.38
C LYS A 242 -2.65 32.61 -28.83
N ASN A 243 -1.75 33.50 -29.22
CA ASN A 243 -0.40 33.17 -29.68
C ASN A 243 0.60 33.01 -28.52
N LEU A 244 0.19 33.33 -27.29
CA LEU A 244 0.98 33.14 -26.07
C LEU A 244 0.86 31.71 -25.55
N ASP A 245 1.92 31.21 -24.91
CA ASP A 245 2.00 29.87 -24.31
C ASP A 245 0.83 29.63 -23.34
N GLY A 246 0.01 28.62 -23.62
CA GLY A 246 -1.21 28.29 -22.86
C GLY A 246 -2.50 28.97 -23.32
N GLY A 247 -2.45 29.96 -24.22
CA GLY A 247 -3.64 30.67 -24.72
C GLY A 247 -4.59 29.81 -25.55
N GLN A 248 -4.08 28.76 -26.19
CA GLN A 248 -4.86 27.81 -27.01
C GLN A 248 -5.75 26.88 -26.17
N LEU A 249 -5.46 26.76 -24.86
CA LEU A 249 -6.19 25.90 -23.93
C LEU A 249 -7.39 26.60 -23.29
N LEU A 250 -7.59 27.88 -23.58
CA LEU A 250 -8.59 28.73 -22.95
C LEU A 250 -9.80 28.95 -23.86
N SER A 251 -10.99 28.92 -23.27
CA SER A 251 -12.24 29.24 -23.94
C SER A 251 -12.28 30.71 -24.37
N ARG A 252 -13.15 31.02 -25.34
CA ARG A 252 -13.33 32.40 -25.84
C ARG A 252 -13.70 33.37 -24.72
N LEU A 253 -14.55 32.94 -23.78
CA LEU A 253 -14.96 33.74 -22.63
C LEU A 253 -13.81 33.96 -21.64
N GLU A 254 -12.96 32.96 -21.46
CA GLU A 254 -11.76 33.07 -20.60
C GLU A 254 -10.74 34.02 -21.21
N ILE A 255 -10.54 33.96 -22.54
CA ILE A 255 -9.67 34.89 -23.26
C ILE A 255 -10.18 36.33 -23.15
N GLU A 256 -11.49 36.54 -23.21
CA GLU A 256 -12.11 37.87 -23.05
C GLU A 256 -11.86 38.43 -21.64
N LEU A 257 -12.11 37.62 -20.61
CA LEU A 257 -11.85 37.97 -19.20
C LEU A 257 -10.37 38.33 -18.97
N ILE A 258 -9.45 37.52 -19.50
CA ILE A 258 -8.00 37.72 -19.35
C ILE A 258 -7.55 38.98 -20.10
N SER A 259 -8.15 39.26 -21.26
CA SER A 259 -7.88 40.48 -22.03
C SER A 259 -8.37 41.73 -21.32
N GLU A 260 -9.48 41.64 -20.56
CA GLU A 260 -10.02 42.75 -19.78
C GLU A 260 -9.18 43.00 -18.50
N LEU A 261 -8.74 41.93 -17.84
CA LEU A 261 -7.94 42.00 -16.61
C LEU A 261 -6.43 42.18 -16.85
N GLY A 262 -5.98 42.10 -18.11
CA GLY A 262 -4.56 42.22 -18.47
C GLY A 262 -3.68 41.08 -17.93
N ILE A 263 -4.24 39.88 -17.78
CA ILE A 263 -3.55 38.71 -17.22
C ILE A 263 -2.85 37.95 -18.36
N VAL A 264 -1.73 37.29 -18.09
CA VAL A 264 -1.12 36.38 -19.07
C VAL A 264 -1.82 35.02 -19.00
N PRO A 265 -2.14 34.34 -20.14
CA PRO A 265 -2.85 33.06 -20.16
C PRO A 265 -2.32 32.00 -19.19
N LYS A 266 -1.00 31.88 -19.09
CA LYS A 266 -0.32 30.94 -18.18
C LYS A 266 -0.59 31.25 -16.69
N SER A 267 -0.67 32.52 -16.33
CA SER A 267 -0.99 32.96 -14.96
C SER A 267 -2.46 32.66 -14.63
N TYR A 268 -3.36 32.80 -15.60
CA TYR A 268 -4.77 32.46 -15.43
C TYR A 268 -4.99 30.95 -15.28
N LEU A 269 -4.32 30.12 -16.08
CA LEU A 269 -4.40 28.66 -15.94
C LEU A 269 -3.99 28.19 -14.54
N LEU A 270 -2.95 28.80 -13.97
CA LEU A 270 -2.53 28.50 -12.61
C LEU A 270 -3.56 28.93 -11.56
N LEU A 271 -4.13 30.12 -11.74
CA LEU A 271 -5.20 30.63 -10.87
C LEU A 271 -6.41 29.70 -10.91
N LYS A 272 -6.77 29.23 -12.11
CA LYS A 272 -7.82 28.25 -12.35
C LYS A 272 -7.54 26.93 -11.63
N ASP A 273 -6.34 26.38 -11.78
CA ASP A 273 -5.95 25.13 -11.14
C ASP A 273 -6.01 25.22 -9.61
N ILE A 274 -5.53 26.32 -9.02
CA ILE A 274 -5.54 26.51 -7.56
C ILE A 274 -6.98 26.55 -7.03
N LEU A 275 -7.85 27.35 -7.64
CA LEU A 275 -9.24 27.51 -7.19
C LEU A 275 -10.04 26.21 -7.36
N LEU A 276 -9.90 25.52 -8.50
CA LEU A 276 -10.61 24.27 -8.74
C LEU A 276 -10.10 23.14 -7.84
N THR A 277 -8.79 23.08 -7.57
CA THR A 277 -8.23 22.06 -6.67
C THR A 277 -8.72 22.26 -5.25
N GLU A 278 -8.75 23.50 -4.75
CA GLU A 278 -9.29 23.80 -3.42
C GLU A 278 -10.79 23.48 -3.32
N TYR A 279 -11.57 23.75 -4.37
CA TYR A 279 -12.98 23.38 -4.42
C TYR A 279 -13.18 21.85 -4.40
N VAL A 280 -12.40 21.08 -5.17
CA VAL A 280 -12.47 19.60 -5.17
C VAL A 280 -12.11 19.02 -3.80
N ASN A 281 -11.15 19.62 -3.10
CA ASN A 281 -10.71 19.14 -1.79
C ASN A 281 -11.71 19.46 -0.66
N ASN A 282 -12.31 20.66 -0.68
CA ASN A 282 -13.13 21.16 0.44
C ASN A 282 -14.64 21.15 0.15
N GLY A 283 -15.06 20.95 -1.10
CA GLY A 283 -16.46 20.95 -1.54
C GLY A 283 -17.12 22.32 -1.64
N GLN A 284 -16.50 23.37 -1.11
CA GLN A 284 -16.94 24.77 -1.17
C GLN A 284 -15.74 25.71 -1.11
N ILE A 285 -15.85 26.89 -1.74
CA ILE A 285 -14.82 27.93 -1.66
C ILE A 285 -15.48 29.29 -1.46
N SER A 286 -15.19 29.97 -0.36
CA SER A 286 -15.69 31.33 -0.13
C SER A 286 -14.79 32.38 -0.78
N LYS A 287 -15.36 33.55 -1.07
CA LYS A 287 -14.64 34.69 -1.66
C LYS A 287 -13.48 35.15 -0.76
N GLU A 288 -13.66 35.15 0.56
CA GLU A 288 -12.57 35.49 1.49
C GLU A 288 -11.47 34.43 1.45
N ARG A 289 -11.83 33.14 1.33
CA ARG A 289 -10.87 32.06 1.25
C ARG A 289 -10.03 32.13 -0.03
N ALA A 290 -10.65 32.45 -1.16
CA ALA A 290 -9.94 32.66 -2.43
C ALA A 290 -8.91 33.82 -2.33
N LEU A 291 -9.28 34.92 -1.67
CA LEU A 291 -8.37 36.06 -1.43
C LEU A 291 -7.21 35.69 -0.51
N VAL A 292 -7.44 34.89 0.53
CA VAL A 292 -6.38 34.41 1.43
C VAL A 292 -5.43 33.45 0.70
N LEU A 293 -5.95 32.56 -0.14
CA LEU A 293 -5.13 31.62 -0.92
C LEU A 293 -4.23 32.33 -1.93
N LEU A 294 -4.64 33.49 -2.41
CA LEU A 294 -4.01 34.24 -3.48
C LEU A 294 -3.58 35.64 -3.01
N GLU A 295 -3.10 35.74 -1.77
CA GLU A 295 -2.73 37.00 -1.10
C GLU A 295 -1.74 37.88 -1.89
N LYS A 296 -0.93 37.28 -2.76
CA LYS A 296 0.07 37.97 -3.59
C LYS A 296 -0.49 38.53 -4.91
N ILE A 297 -1.73 38.23 -5.25
CA ILE A 297 -2.42 38.70 -6.48
C ILE A 297 -3.34 39.85 -6.11
N SER A 298 -3.56 40.80 -7.02
CA SER A 298 -4.48 41.90 -6.74
C SER A 298 -5.88 41.38 -6.45
N PRO A 299 -6.55 41.90 -5.41
CA PRO A 299 -7.85 41.40 -4.98
C PRO A 299 -8.91 41.55 -6.07
N ASP A 300 -8.79 42.58 -6.92
CA ASP A 300 -9.71 42.83 -8.04
C ASP A 300 -9.66 41.71 -9.10
N ILE A 301 -8.47 41.20 -9.39
CA ILE A 301 -8.28 40.07 -10.33
C ILE A 301 -8.88 38.79 -9.75
N VAL A 302 -8.59 38.52 -8.47
CA VAL A 302 -9.10 37.31 -7.80
C VAL A 302 -10.62 37.35 -7.72
N ASN A 303 -11.20 38.49 -7.39
CA ASN A 303 -12.65 38.69 -7.34
C ASN A 303 -13.29 38.50 -8.71
N ALA A 304 -12.74 39.11 -9.76
CA ALA A 304 -13.29 38.98 -11.12
C ALA A 304 -13.24 37.53 -11.63
N VAL A 305 -12.17 36.79 -11.33
CA VAL A 305 -12.05 35.37 -11.71
C VAL A 305 -12.96 34.48 -10.87
N TYR A 306 -13.10 34.75 -9.57
CA TYR A 306 -14.02 34.05 -8.69
C TYR A 306 -15.48 34.24 -9.13
N ASP A 307 -15.87 35.48 -9.43
CA ASP A 307 -17.22 35.81 -9.89
C ASP A 307 -17.49 35.16 -11.26
N PHE A 308 -16.49 35.10 -12.15
CA PHE A 308 -16.59 34.35 -13.41
C PHE A 308 -16.80 32.84 -13.19
N PHE A 309 -16.07 32.20 -12.28
CA PHE A 309 -16.23 30.75 -11.99
C PHE A 309 -17.57 30.44 -11.30
N THR A 310 -18.05 31.33 -10.45
CA THR A 310 -19.36 31.20 -9.81
C THR A 310 -20.46 31.32 -10.88
N ASN A 311 -20.36 32.30 -11.78
CA ASN A 311 -21.31 32.49 -12.88
C ASN A 311 -21.25 31.35 -13.92
N ALA A 312 -20.08 30.76 -14.12
CA ALA A 312 -19.89 29.58 -14.98
C ALA A 312 -20.36 28.27 -14.31
N GLY A 313 -20.71 28.29 -13.02
CA GLY A 313 -21.14 27.13 -12.24
C GLY A 313 -20.01 26.13 -11.94
N TRP A 314 -18.75 26.59 -11.93
CA TRP A 314 -17.58 25.72 -11.69
C TRP A 314 -17.22 25.59 -10.22
N ILE A 315 -17.58 26.60 -9.42
CA ILE A 315 -17.39 26.64 -7.97
C ILE A 315 -18.67 27.13 -7.30
N SER A 316 -18.87 26.74 -6.04
CA SER A 316 -19.97 27.17 -5.17
C SER A 316 -19.50 27.37 -3.74
#